data_AF-A0A521K941-F1
#
_entry.id   AF-A0A521K941-F1
#
_cell.length_a   1.000
_cell.length_b   1.000
_cell.length_c   1.000
_cell.angle_alpha   90.00
_cell.angle_beta   90.00
_cell.angle_gamma   90.00
#
_symmetry.space_group_name_H-M   'P 1'
#
loop_
_entity.id
_entity.type
_entity.pdbx_description
1 polymer ?
#
loop_
_entity_poly.entity_id
_entity_poly.type
_entity_poly.pdbx_seq_one_letter_code
_entity_poly.pdbx_strand_id
1 'polypeptide(L)'
;MLASFRADPQANKLKTPSGKIEIYSEKIASFGYDDCPPHAVWLEPIEWLGSKTAGRYPLHMLSDQPADKLHSQLDHSPHARATKIKGRQPITLHPDDATARGIAAGDLVRVFNDRGACLAAARLSDRIRPGVVRLSTGAWFDPADAGSNRPLEKHGNPNALTLDIGASKLSQGCIAQTCLVEIERHDGPAPAVTAHVLPSFTARAS
;
A
#
# COMPACT_ATOMS: atom_id res chain seq x y z
N MET A 1 2.11 -17.90 -26.29
CA MET A 1 3.17 -16.91 -26.65
C MET A 1 4.50 -17.55 -27.05
N LEU A 2 4.96 -18.67 -26.45
CA LEU A 2 6.29 -19.26 -26.74
C LEU A 2 6.29 -20.56 -27.57
N ALA A 3 5.16 -20.94 -28.18
CA ALA A 3 5.00 -22.23 -28.84
C ALA A 3 5.97 -22.42 -30.02
N SER A 4 6.11 -21.42 -30.89
CA SER A 4 6.99 -21.48 -32.06
C SER A 4 8.47 -21.50 -31.68
N PHE A 5 8.89 -20.72 -30.67
CA PHE A 5 10.25 -20.79 -30.12
C PHE A 5 10.55 -22.17 -29.53
N ARG A 6 9.58 -22.79 -28.83
CA ARG A 6 9.75 -24.15 -28.29
C ARG A 6 9.85 -25.20 -29.39
N ALA A 7 9.09 -25.05 -30.47
CA ALA A 7 9.09 -25.99 -31.59
C ALA A 7 10.35 -25.88 -32.46
N ASP A 8 10.82 -24.66 -32.72
CA ASP A 8 12.06 -24.38 -33.45
C ASP A 8 12.71 -23.07 -32.94
N PRO A 9 13.64 -23.16 -31.98
CA PRO A 9 14.29 -21.98 -31.37
C PRO A 9 15.32 -21.31 -32.28
N GLN A 10 15.75 -21.98 -33.35
CA GLN A 10 16.70 -21.39 -34.31
C GLN A 10 15.98 -20.50 -35.31
N ALA A 11 14.84 -20.97 -35.83
CA ALA A 11 14.01 -20.18 -36.73
C ALA A 11 13.21 -19.08 -36.00
N ASN A 12 12.85 -19.29 -34.72
CA ASN A 12 11.97 -18.40 -33.97
C ASN A 12 12.65 -17.78 -32.73
N LYS A 13 13.88 -17.25 -32.89
CA LYS A 13 14.65 -16.64 -31.80
C LYS A 13 13.87 -15.54 -31.05
N LEU A 14 14.08 -15.45 -29.74
CA LEU A 14 13.53 -14.37 -28.91
C LEU A 14 14.29 -13.06 -29.16
N LYS A 15 13.68 -11.93 -28.78
CA LYS A 15 14.30 -10.59 -28.87
C LYS A 15 15.22 -10.30 -27.69
N THR A 16 16.09 -11.25 -27.35
CA THR A 16 17.15 -11.15 -26.33
C THR A 16 18.52 -11.22 -27.01
N PRO A 17 19.60 -10.74 -26.36
CA PRO A 17 20.96 -10.83 -26.92
C PRO A 17 21.34 -12.24 -27.39
N SER A 18 20.99 -13.28 -26.63
CA SER A 18 21.27 -14.68 -27.00
C SER A 18 20.27 -15.31 -27.97
N GLY A 19 19.13 -14.66 -28.22
CA GLY A 19 17.99 -15.25 -28.92
C GLY A 19 17.21 -16.29 -28.11
N LYS A 20 17.52 -16.46 -26.82
CA LYS A 20 16.93 -17.45 -25.89
C LYS A 20 16.33 -16.78 -24.65
N ILE A 21 15.68 -17.55 -23.78
CA ILE A 21 15.34 -17.10 -22.42
C ILE A 21 16.64 -17.00 -21.63
N GLU A 22 16.93 -15.83 -21.06
CA GLU A 22 18.17 -15.56 -20.32
C GLU A 22 17.92 -15.79 -18.82
N ILE A 23 18.33 -16.96 -18.31
CA ILE A 23 18.35 -17.25 -16.87
C ILE A 23 19.41 -16.38 -16.17
N TYR A 24 20.52 -16.14 -16.86
CA TYR A 24 21.57 -15.20 -16.50
C TYR A 24 21.70 -14.15 -17.61
N SER A 25 21.76 -12.86 -17.27
CA SER A 25 21.92 -11.78 -18.23
C SER A 25 23.27 -11.09 -18.08
N GLU A 26 24.17 -11.33 -19.04
CA GLU A 26 25.48 -10.65 -19.13
C GLU A 26 25.32 -9.12 -19.21
N LYS A 27 24.24 -8.66 -19.85
CA LYS A 27 23.93 -7.23 -19.97
C LYS A 27 23.60 -6.60 -18.61
N ILE A 28 22.90 -7.32 -17.73
CA ILE A 28 22.62 -6.83 -16.37
C ILE A 28 23.90 -6.94 -15.52
N ALA A 29 24.67 -8.02 -15.68
CA ALA A 29 25.94 -8.20 -14.98
C ALA A 29 26.91 -7.03 -15.21
N SER A 30 26.96 -6.50 -16.44
CA SER A 30 27.84 -5.38 -16.78
C SER A 30 27.50 -4.05 -16.12
N PHE A 31 26.30 -3.90 -15.53
CA PHE A 31 25.93 -2.68 -14.79
C PHE A 31 26.51 -2.64 -13.38
N GLY A 32 26.89 -3.79 -12.80
CA GLY A 32 27.47 -3.86 -11.46
C GLY A 32 26.53 -3.39 -10.34
N TYR A 33 25.21 -3.51 -10.52
CA TYR A 33 24.23 -3.15 -9.49
C TYR A 33 24.16 -4.23 -8.40
N ASP A 34 24.38 -3.84 -7.16
CA ASP A 34 24.24 -4.64 -5.95
C ASP A 34 22.78 -5.05 -5.66
N ASP A 35 21.82 -4.19 -6.01
CA ASP A 35 20.39 -4.39 -5.79
C ASP A 35 19.63 -5.01 -6.98
N CYS A 36 20.35 -5.42 -8.04
CA CYS A 36 19.78 -6.14 -9.17
C CYS A 36 20.79 -7.08 -9.84
N PRO A 37 21.07 -8.26 -9.23
CA PRO A 37 22.01 -9.23 -9.79
C PRO A 37 21.55 -9.81 -11.13
N PRO A 38 22.47 -10.38 -11.93
CA PRO A 38 22.18 -10.85 -13.29
C PRO A 38 21.32 -12.10 -13.39
N HIS A 39 20.93 -12.70 -12.26
CA HIS A 39 19.99 -13.81 -12.16
C HIS A 39 19.14 -13.65 -10.88
N ALA A 40 18.08 -14.45 -10.76
CA ALA A 40 17.22 -14.40 -9.59
C ALA A 40 17.99 -14.73 -8.30
N VAL A 41 17.85 -13.88 -7.30
CA VAL A 41 18.43 -14.02 -5.96
C VAL A 41 17.41 -13.56 -4.91
N TRP A 42 17.54 -14.08 -3.69
CA TRP A 42 16.85 -13.49 -2.53
C TRP A 42 17.71 -12.35 -1.98
N LEU A 43 17.13 -11.14 -1.94
CA LEU A 43 17.68 -9.98 -1.26
C LEU A 43 16.70 -9.58 -0.17
N GLU A 44 17.20 -9.25 1.01
CA GLU A 44 16.34 -8.82 2.11
C GLU A 44 15.69 -7.46 1.79
N PRO A 45 14.35 -7.34 1.86
CA PRO A 45 13.67 -6.07 1.65
C PRO A 45 13.94 -5.07 2.78
N ILE A 46 13.79 -3.78 2.47
CA ILE A 46 13.98 -2.69 3.46
C ILE A 46 13.07 -2.84 4.70
N GLU A 47 11.84 -3.34 4.53
CA GLU A 47 10.98 -3.75 5.64
C GLU A 47 10.09 -4.94 5.23
N TRP A 48 9.98 -5.93 6.13
CA TRP A 48 9.13 -7.12 5.95
C TRP A 48 8.90 -7.76 7.33
N LEU A 49 7.97 -8.72 7.44
CA LEU A 49 7.60 -9.30 8.74
C LEU A 49 8.74 -10.03 9.49
N GLY A 50 9.83 -10.39 8.80
CA GLY A 50 11.03 -10.94 9.43
C GLY A 50 12.11 -9.90 9.75
N SER A 51 11.93 -8.62 9.40
CA SER A 51 12.92 -7.59 9.69
C SER A 51 12.81 -7.08 11.13
N LYS A 52 13.86 -6.41 11.61
CA LYS A 52 13.88 -5.79 12.94
C LYS A 52 12.74 -4.76 13.13
N THR A 53 12.31 -4.10 12.06
CA THR A 53 11.20 -3.13 12.07
C THR A 53 9.90 -3.77 12.53
N ALA A 54 9.70 -5.06 12.27
CA ALA A 54 8.50 -5.80 12.70
C ALA A 54 8.35 -5.87 14.24
N GLY A 55 9.44 -5.68 15.01
CA GLY A 55 9.36 -5.58 16.46
C GLY A 55 8.64 -4.32 16.95
N ARG A 56 8.56 -3.27 16.12
CA ARG A 56 7.82 -2.03 16.40
C ARG A 56 6.52 -1.91 15.61
N TYR A 57 6.50 -2.46 14.40
CA TYR A 57 5.39 -2.39 13.45
C TYR A 57 5.09 -3.80 12.92
N PRO A 58 4.39 -4.64 13.70
CA PRO A 58 4.29 -6.08 13.46
C PRO A 58 3.28 -6.48 12.38
N LEU A 59 2.60 -5.52 11.74
CA LEU A 59 1.57 -5.79 10.76
C LEU A 59 2.05 -5.36 9.36
N HIS A 60 1.96 -6.27 8.39
CA HIS A 60 2.22 -5.94 6.99
C HIS A 60 0.94 -5.41 6.34
N MET A 61 0.98 -4.19 5.83
CA MET A 61 -0.18 -3.55 5.21
C MET A 61 -0.18 -3.77 3.70
N LEU A 62 -1.23 -4.41 3.20
CA LEU A 62 -1.56 -4.50 1.79
C LEU A 62 -2.44 -3.31 1.38
N SER A 63 -2.01 -2.61 0.33
CA SER A 63 -2.69 -1.45 -0.27
C SER A 63 -3.18 -1.77 -1.68
N ASP A 64 -4.03 -2.79 -1.80
CA ASP A 64 -4.52 -3.28 -3.09
C ASP A 64 -5.50 -2.31 -3.78
N GLN A 65 -5.96 -2.70 -4.97
CA GLN A 65 -6.99 -1.95 -5.68
C GLN A 65 -8.35 -2.13 -4.99
N PRO A 66 -9.12 -1.05 -4.81
CA PRO A 66 -10.45 -1.13 -4.22
C PRO A 66 -11.44 -1.86 -5.13
N ALA A 67 -12.40 -2.58 -4.54
CA ALA A 67 -13.45 -3.27 -5.27
C ALA A 67 -14.68 -2.38 -5.55
N ASP A 68 -14.79 -1.26 -4.84
CA ASP A 68 -15.96 -0.37 -4.80
C ASP A 68 -15.79 0.92 -5.62
N LYS A 69 -14.64 1.07 -6.29
CA LYS A 69 -14.26 2.24 -7.08
C LYS A 69 -13.07 1.92 -7.98
N LEU A 70 -12.78 2.80 -8.94
CA LEU A 70 -11.60 2.71 -9.79
C LEU A 70 -10.52 3.67 -9.29
N HIS A 71 -9.50 3.15 -8.60
CA HIS A 71 -8.54 3.99 -7.86
C HIS A 71 -9.29 4.98 -6.94
N SER A 72 -9.06 6.28 -7.09
CA SER A 72 -9.78 7.35 -6.36
C SER A 72 -11.04 7.86 -7.08
N GLN A 73 -11.29 7.44 -8.31
CA GLN A 73 -12.49 7.86 -9.03
C GLN A 73 -13.73 7.33 -8.30
N LEU A 74 -14.76 8.16 -8.15
CA LEU A 74 -16.01 7.80 -7.48
C LEU A 74 -15.93 7.60 -5.96
N ASP A 75 -14.83 7.98 -5.28
CA ASP A 75 -14.74 7.87 -3.81
C ASP A 75 -15.86 8.64 -3.05
N HIS A 76 -16.37 9.71 -3.64
CA HIS A 76 -17.51 10.49 -3.14
C HIS A 76 -18.88 9.91 -3.51
N SER A 77 -18.94 8.92 -4.40
CA SER A 77 -20.19 8.36 -4.90
C SER A 77 -20.96 7.64 -3.79
N PRO A 78 -22.30 7.56 -3.88
CA PRO A 78 -23.10 6.81 -2.90
C PRO A 78 -22.65 5.36 -2.72
N HIS A 79 -22.22 4.70 -3.81
CA HIS A 79 -21.76 3.32 -3.77
C HIS A 79 -20.47 3.16 -2.94
N ALA A 80 -19.43 3.96 -3.23
CA ALA A 80 -18.19 3.91 -2.47
C ALA A 80 -18.39 4.37 -1.02
N ARG A 81 -19.24 5.37 -0.77
CA ARG A 81 -19.55 5.83 0.59
C ARG A 81 -20.27 4.78 1.42
N ALA A 82 -21.11 3.93 0.82
CA ALA A 82 -21.82 2.87 1.52
C ALA A 82 -20.91 1.75 2.05
N THR A 83 -19.69 1.61 1.52
CA THR A 83 -18.72 0.61 2.01
C THR A 83 -17.92 1.10 3.23
N LYS A 84 -17.90 2.42 3.46
CA LYS A 84 -17.17 3.06 4.56
C LYS A 84 -17.90 2.82 5.89
N ILE A 85 -17.13 2.68 6.96
CA ILE A 85 -17.67 2.51 8.32
C ILE A 85 -17.34 3.78 9.10
N LYS A 86 -18.36 4.42 9.70
CA LYS A 86 -18.23 5.73 10.36
C LYS A 86 -17.57 6.80 9.46
N GLY A 87 -17.79 6.70 8.15
CA GLY A 87 -17.20 7.57 7.14
C GLY A 87 -15.69 7.38 6.91
N ARG A 88 -15.11 6.25 7.37
CA ARG A 88 -13.70 5.89 7.16
C ARG A 88 -13.54 4.71 6.23
N GLN A 89 -12.43 4.66 5.52
CA GLN A 89 -12.05 3.49 4.74
C GLN A 89 -11.89 2.29 5.70
N PRO A 90 -12.49 1.13 5.38
CA PRO A 90 -12.32 -0.06 6.21
C PRO A 90 -10.89 -0.61 6.08
N ILE A 91 -10.24 -0.89 7.22
CA ILE A 91 -9.03 -1.70 7.28
C ILE A 91 -9.42 -3.12 7.69
N THR A 92 -9.07 -4.11 6.87
CA THR A 92 -9.34 -5.51 7.17
C THR A 92 -8.20 -6.11 7.98
N LEU A 93 -8.49 -6.78 9.08
CA LEU A 93 -7.52 -7.46 9.94
C LEU A 93 -8.10 -8.77 10.49
N HIS A 94 -7.21 -9.69 10.87
CA HIS A 94 -7.60 -10.98 11.43
C HIS A 94 -8.21 -10.81 12.83
N PRO A 95 -9.22 -11.62 13.24
CA PRO A 95 -9.79 -11.56 14.58
C PRO A 95 -8.77 -11.69 15.72
N ASP A 96 -7.74 -12.51 15.56
CA ASP A 96 -6.69 -12.67 16.57
C ASP A 96 -5.86 -11.39 16.74
N ASP A 97 -5.48 -10.74 15.64
CA ASP A 97 -4.74 -9.48 15.67
C ASP A 97 -5.56 -8.35 16.31
N ALA A 98 -6.87 -8.35 16.06
CA ALA A 98 -7.81 -7.42 16.66
C ALA A 98 -7.99 -7.68 18.16
N THR A 99 -8.13 -8.93 18.55
CA THR A 99 -8.27 -9.35 19.96
C THR A 99 -7.03 -8.96 20.77
N ALA A 100 -5.84 -9.20 20.23
CA ALA A 100 -4.57 -8.83 20.86
C ALA A 100 -4.44 -7.31 21.10
N ARG A 101 -5.21 -6.49 20.38
CA ARG A 101 -5.23 -5.02 20.45
C ARG A 101 -6.49 -4.44 21.09
N GLY A 102 -7.42 -5.28 21.56
CA GLY A 102 -8.70 -4.82 22.11
C GLY A 102 -9.60 -4.10 21.10
N ILE A 103 -9.51 -4.47 19.81
CA ILE A 103 -10.25 -3.88 18.69
C ILE A 103 -11.45 -4.76 18.36
N ALA A 104 -12.64 -4.16 18.30
CA ALA A 104 -13.86 -4.80 17.82
C ALA A 104 -14.18 -4.40 16.38
N ALA A 105 -15.09 -5.14 15.73
CA ALA A 105 -15.57 -4.80 14.39
C ALA A 105 -16.27 -3.42 14.41
N GLY A 106 -15.88 -2.55 13.47
CA GLY A 106 -16.42 -1.19 13.33
C GLY A 106 -15.81 -0.15 14.27
N ASP A 107 -14.84 -0.52 15.11
CA ASP A 107 -14.07 0.44 15.88
C ASP A 107 -13.27 1.35 14.95
N LEU A 108 -13.13 2.61 15.36
CA LEU A 108 -12.15 3.49 14.73
C LEU A 108 -10.77 3.09 15.22
N VAL A 109 -9.82 3.07 14.31
CA VAL A 109 -8.44 2.70 14.60
C VAL A 109 -7.48 3.71 14.00
N ARG A 110 -6.37 3.93 14.70
CA ARG A 110 -5.24 4.67 14.18
C ARG A 110 -4.23 3.66 13.63
N VAL A 111 -3.93 3.77 12.34
CA VAL A 111 -2.92 2.98 11.65
C VAL A 111 -1.69 3.86 11.47
N PHE A 112 -0.51 3.42 11.88
CA PHE A 112 0.64 4.31 11.94
C PHE A 112 1.99 3.61 11.81
N ASN A 113 3.00 4.40 11.45
CA ASN A 113 4.41 4.09 11.55
C ASN A 113 5.24 5.38 11.70
N ASP A 114 6.55 5.31 11.51
CA ASP A 114 7.45 6.47 11.61
C ASP A 114 7.19 7.54 10.52
N ARG A 115 6.50 7.19 9.43
CA ARG A 115 6.27 8.07 8.28
C ARG A 115 5.00 8.90 8.46
N GLY A 116 3.94 8.30 9.01
CA GLY A 116 2.67 8.98 9.21
C GLY A 116 1.65 8.15 9.98
N ALA A 117 0.41 8.66 9.97
CA ALA A 117 -0.73 7.98 10.56
C ALA A 117 -2.01 8.28 9.76
N CYS A 118 -2.92 7.32 9.71
CA CYS A 118 -4.28 7.53 9.21
C CYS A 118 -5.33 6.94 10.16
N LEU A 119 -6.56 7.45 10.05
CA LEU A 119 -7.73 6.87 10.68
C LEU A 119 -8.44 5.93 9.70
N ALA A 120 -8.75 4.73 10.18
CA ALA A 120 -9.53 3.73 9.46
C ALA A 120 -10.62 3.17 10.39
N ALA A 121 -11.45 2.29 9.85
CA ALA A 121 -12.42 1.54 10.65
C ALA A 121 -12.18 0.03 10.52
N ALA A 122 -12.16 -0.68 11.65
CA ALA A 122 -11.85 -2.09 11.70
C ALA A 122 -12.92 -2.95 11.00
N ARG A 123 -12.48 -3.81 10.08
CA ARG A 123 -13.29 -4.88 9.48
C ARG A 123 -12.62 -6.21 9.79
N LEU A 124 -13.27 -7.06 10.57
CA LEU A 124 -12.69 -8.35 10.93
C LEU A 124 -12.96 -9.38 9.83
N SER A 125 -11.95 -10.19 9.50
CA SER A 125 -12.11 -11.35 8.62
C SER A 125 -11.03 -12.38 8.91
N ASP A 126 -11.42 -13.64 9.07
CA ASP A 126 -10.51 -14.79 9.19
C ASP A 126 -9.85 -15.19 7.86
N ARG A 127 -10.25 -14.56 6.75
CA ARG A 127 -9.68 -14.80 5.41
C ARG A 127 -8.36 -14.08 5.16
N ILE A 128 -8.03 -13.08 5.98
CA ILE A 128 -6.73 -12.41 5.92
C ILE A 128 -5.78 -13.10 6.90
N ARG A 129 -4.52 -13.32 6.50
CA ARG A 129 -3.53 -13.99 7.35
C ARG A 129 -3.26 -13.16 8.62
N PRO A 130 -3.10 -13.77 9.82
CA PRO A 130 -2.55 -13.08 10.98
C PRO A 130 -1.25 -12.34 10.66
N GLY A 131 -1.05 -11.16 11.26
CA GLY A 131 0.08 -10.28 10.97
C GLY A 131 -0.02 -9.53 9.63
N VAL A 132 -1.14 -9.64 8.91
CA VAL A 132 -1.40 -8.93 7.65
C VAL A 132 -2.70 -8.15 7.75
N VAL A 133 -2.66 -6.90 7.32
CA VAL A 133 -3.83 -6.02 7.25
C VAL A 133 -4.01 -5.48 5.85
N ARG A 134 -5.24 -5.17 5.48
CA ARG A 134 -5.56 -4.66 4.13
C ARG A 134 -6.28 -3.33 4.25
N LEU A 135 -5.67 -2.29 3.71
CA LEU A 135 -6.26 -0.96 3.56
C LEU A 135 -6.14 -0.56 2.09
N SER A 136 -7.18 -0.84 1.31
CA SER A 136 -7.17 -0.60 -0.14
C SER A 136 -7.00 0.88 -0.46
N THR A 137 -6.33 1.15 -1.59
CA THR A 137 -6.12 2.51 -2.11
C THR A 137 -7.44 3.20 -2.50
N GLY A 138 -7.36 4.50 -2.78
CA GLY A 138 -8.45 5.25 -3.43
C GLY A 138 -9.23 6.21 -2.53
N ALA A 139 -9.10 6.12 -1.21
CA ALA A 139 -9.65 7.15 -0.32
C ALA A 139 -8.97 8.50 -0.61
N TRP A 140 -9.76 9.56 -0.82
CA TRP A 140 -9.20 10.89 -1.02
C TRP A 140 -8.46 11.34 0.24
N PHE A 141 -7.22 11.80 0.06
CA PHE A 141 -6.35 12.26 1.14
C PHE A 141 -6.98 13.48 1.84
N ASP A 142 -7.13 13.41 3.16
CA ASP A 142 -7.79 14.45 3.95
C ASP A 142 -7.03 14.71 5.25
N PRO A 143 -5.99 15.57 5.22
CA PRO A 143 -5.14 15.84 6.37
C PRO A 143 -5.91 16.62 7.45
N ALA A 144 -5.72 16.28 8.72
CA ALA A 144 -6.32 17.01 9.83
C ALA A 144 -5.75 18.44 9.98
N ASP A 145 -4.49 18.63 9.62
CA ASP A 145 -3.80 19.92 9.61
C ASP A 145 -2.95 20.03 8.35
N ALA A 146 -3.37 20.87 7.40
CA ALA A 146 -2.66 21.06 6.13
C ALA A 146 -1.28 21.74 6.31
N GLY A 147 -1.01 22.38 7.44
CA GLY A 147 0.29 23.01 7.74
C GLY A 147 1.30 22.07 8.40
N SER A 148 0.88 20.87 8.81
CA SER A 148 1.76 19.89 9.44
C SER A 148 2.53 19.07 8.39
N ASN A 149 3.80 18.78 8.69
CA ASN A 149 4.62 17.88 7.86
C ASN A 149 4.20 16.40 7.97
N ARG A 150 3.46 16.04 9.03
CA ARG A 150 2.98 14.66 9.28
C ARG A 150 1.55 14.72 9.81
N PRO A 151 0.59 15.17 9.00
CA PRO A 151 -0.78 15.29 9.46
C PRO A 151 -1.36 13.90 9.69
N LEU A 152 -2.24 13.80 10.69
CA LEU A 152 -3.14 12.65 10.78
C LEU A 152 -4.05 12.68 9.55
N GLU A 153 -3.96 11.65 8.71
CA GLU A 153 -4.85 11.48 7.58
C GLU A 153 -6.20 10.94 8.07
N LYS A 154 -7.29 11.66 7.81
CA LYS A 154 -8.56 11.42 8.49
C LYS A 154 -9.41 10.35 7.82
N HIS A 155 -9.19 10.00 6.57
CA HIS A 155 -10.15 9.26 5.74
C HIS A 155 -9.84 7.77 5.59
N GLY A 156 -8.56 7.40 5.69
CA GLY A 156 -8.03 6.06 5.52
C GLY A 156 -7.27 5.87 4.19
N ASN A 157 -6.46 6.86 3.80
CA ASN A 157 -5.56 6.74 2.64
C ASN A 157 -4.26 6.01 3.06
N PRO A 158 -3.97 4.81 2.50
CA PRO A 158 -2.81 4.02 2.91
C PRO A 158 -1.47 4.68 2.53
N ASN A 159 -1.44 5.57 1.52
CA ASN A 159 -0.20 6.18 1.05
C ASN A 159 0.37 7.21 2.06
N ALA A 160 -0.39 7.58 3.10
CA ALA A 160 0.16 8.31 4.24
C ALA A 160 1.19 7.49 5.04
N LEU A 161 1.28 6.17 4.81
CA LEU A 161 2.09 5.22 5.55
C LEU A 161 3.17 4.57 4.69
N THR A 162 3.09 4.69 3.37
CA THR A 162 4.00 4.04 2.42
C THR A 162 5.30 4.82 2.31
N LEU A 163 6.38 4.09 2.04
CA LEU A 163 7.68 4.67 1.77
C LEU A 163 7.82 4.99 0.26
N ASP A 164 8.57 6.04 -0.06
CA ASP A 164 8.80 6.51 -1.44
C ASP A 164 10.27 6.34 -1.82
N ILE A 165 10.63 5.15 -2.30
CA ILE A 165 11.94 4.84 -2.88
C ILE A 165 11.74 3.92 -4.10
N GLY A 166 12.72 3.90 -5.00
CA GLY A 166 12.73 2.99 -6.15
C GLY A 166 13.03 1.54 -5.75
N ALA A 167 12.48 0.58 -6.50
CA ALA A 167 12.65 -0.85 -6.24
C ALA A 167 14.10 -1.36 -6.37
N SER A 168 14.86 -0.82 -7.32
CA SER A 168 16.28 -1.10 -7.55
C SER A 168 16.90 -0.06 -8.47
N LYS A 169 18.23 0.01 -8.55
CA LYS A 169 18.96 0.85 -9.53
C LYS A 169 18.50 0.61 -10.97
N LEU A 170 18.07 -0.61 -11.29
CA LEU A 170 17.63 -0.98 -12.63
C LEU A 170 16.25 -0.41 -12.99
N SER A 171 15.22 -0.68 -12.17
CA SER A 171 13.83 -0.39 -12.57
C SER A 171 13.32 0.97 -12.09
N GLN A 172 13.82 1.46 -10.95
CA GLN A 172 13.25 2.63 -10.25
C GLN A 172 11.73 2.53 -10.05
N GLY A 173 11.18 1.31 -10.01
CA GLY A 173 9.75 1.07 -9.92
C GLY A 173 9.20 1.35 -8.52
N CYS A 174 7.88 1.47 -8.43
CA CYS A 174 7.15 1.67 -7.18
C CYS A 174 7.19 0.43 -6.27
N ILE A 175 7.34 0.63 -4.96
CA ILE A 175 7.31 -0.44 -3.94
C ILE A 175 6.28 -0.21 -2.82
N ALA A 176 5.15 0.44 -3.12
CA ALA A 176 4.14 0.82 -2.12
C ALA A 176 3.57 -0.34 -1.26
N GLN A 177 3.70 -1.60 -1.68
CA GLN A 177 3.31 -2.78 -0.89
C GLN A 177 4.36 -3.19 0.15
N THR A 178 5.54 -2.57 0.14
CA THR A 178 6.54 -2.74 1.20
C THR A 178 6.18 -1.79 2.33
N CYS A 179 5.23 -2.20 3.18
CA CYS A 179 4.71 -1.35 4.24
C CYS A 179 4.44 -2.12 5.54
N LEU A 180 5.17 -1.78 6.60
CA LEU A 180 4.89 -2.21 7.96
C LEU A 180 4.19 -1.09 8.76
N VAL A 181 3.21 -1.50 9.57
CA VAL A 181 2.39 -0.61 10.40
C VAL A 181 2.14 -1.23 11.78
N GLU A 182 1.69 -0.40 12.71
CA GLU A 182 0.97 -0.81 13.90
C GLU A 182 -0.45 -0.23 13.85
N ILE A 183 -1.38 -0.85 14.57
CA ILE A 183 -2.76 -0.43 14.72
C ILE A 183 -3.10 -0.35 16.21
N GLU A 184 -3.75 0.73 16.62
CA GLU A 184 -4.36 0.87 17.93
C GLU A 184 -5.81 1.34 17.81
N ARG A 185 -6.64 1.04 18.81
CA ARG A 185 -8.00 1.55 18.89
C ARG A 185 -7.98 3.06 19.11
N HIS A 186 -8.79 3.79 18.37
CA HIS A 186 -8.96 5.24 18.52
C HIS A 186 -10.22 5.54 19.33
N ASP A 187 -10.05 5.78 20.63
CA ASP A 187 -11.15 6.05 21.57
C ASP A 187 -11.49 7.54 21.70
N GLY A 188 -10.63 8.43 21.19
CA GLY A 188 -10.83 9.87 21.26
C GLY A 188 -11.81 10.43 20.22
N PRO A 189 -12.16 11.72 20.30
CA PRO A 189 -12.95 12.37 19.26
C PRO A 189 -12.20 12.26 17.91
N ALA A 190 -12.88 11.70 16.90
CA ALA A 190 -12.32 11.61 15.56
C ALA A 190 -12.68 12.88 14.76
N PRO A 191 -11.70 13.55 14.13
CA PRO A 191 -11.97 14.72 13.29
C PRO A 191 -12.86 14.32 12.12
N ALA A 192 -13.81 15.18 11.74
CA ALA A 192 -14.70 14.91 10.61
C ALA A 192 -13.92 14.79 9.29
N VAL A 193 -14.35 13.87 8.44
CA VAL A 193 -13.84 13.79 7.06
C VAL A 193 -14.44 14.94 6.27
N THR A 194 -13.55 15.75 5.70
CA THR A 194 -13.83 16.91 4.86
C THR A 194 -13.43 16.71 3.41
N ALA A 195 -12.90 15.52 3.06
CA ALA A 195 -12.45 15.18 1.70
C ALA A 195 -13.47 15.49 0.59
N HIS A 196 -14.77 15.36 0.90
CA HIS A 196 -15.88 15.57 -0.04
C HIS A 196 -16.61 16.90 0.17
N VAL A 197 -16.16 17.73 1.11
CA VAL A 197 -16.72 19.07 1.34
C VAL A 197 -16.20 20.00 0.24
N LEU A 198 -17.11 20.74 -0.40
CA LEU A 198 -16.72 21.69 -1.43
C LEU A 198 -15.88 22.83 -0.82
N PRO A 199 -14.81 23.27 -1.51
CA PRO A 199 -14.03 24.41 -1.05
C PRO A 199 -14.88 25.68 -1.07
N SER A 200 -14.54 26.63 -0.19
CA SER A 200 -15.10 27.98 -0.26
C SER A 200 -14.55 28.72 -1.48
N PHE A 201 -15.44 29.29 -2.29
CA PHE A 201 -15.03 30.12 -3.40
C PHE A 201 -14.63 31.51 -2.90
N THR A 202 -13.41 31.95 -3.22
CA THR A 202 -12.96 33.32 -2.98
C THR A 202 -12.89 34.06 -4.31
N ALA A 203 -13.40 35.30 -4.35
CA ALA A 203 -13.17 36.17 -5.49
C ALA A 203 -11.66 36.45 -5.63
N ARG A 204 -11.15 36.47 -6.85
CA ARG A 204 -9.75 36.84 -7.12
C ARG A 204 -9.59 38.32 -6.76
N ALA A 205 -8.62 38.66 -5.90
CA ALA A 205 -8.30 40.05 -5.64
C ALA A 205 -7.90 40.73 -6.95
N SER A 206 -8.58 41.84 -7.27
CA SER A 206 -8.31 42.70 -8.43
C SER A 206 -6.99 43.43 -8.30
#